data_AF-X0V6A4-F1
#
_entry.id   AF-X0V6A4-F1
#
_cell.length_a   1.000
_cell.length_b   1.000
_cell.length_c   1.000
_cell.angle_alpha   90.00
_cell.angle_beta   90.00
_cell.angle_gamma   90.00
#
_symmetry.space_group_name_H-M   'P 1'
#
loop_
_entity.id
_entity.type
_entity.pdbx_description
1 polymer ?
#
loop_
_entity_poly.entity_id
_entity_poly.type
_entity_poly.pdbx_seq_one_letter_code
_entity_poly.pdbx_strand_id
1 'polypeptide(L)' 'MVIAATAMKEGLKVLNPLLKQGDIESAGTVVLGTAKGDVHDIGKSIVGTMLEAAGFMVTDLGVDAGPDKFIEVAKEK' A
#
# COMPACT_ATOMS: atom_id res chain seq x y z
N MET A 1 11.43 -16.95 8.14
CA MET A 1 11.00 -15.86 7.23
C MET A 1 9.86 -15.04 7.80
N VAL A 2 8.79 -15.68 8.33
CA VAL A 2 7.62 -14.97 8.91
C VAL A 2 8.00 -13.98 10.03
N ILE A 3 8.89 -14.34 10.96
CA ILE A 3 9.31 -13.46 12.07
C ILE A 3 9.96 -12.16 11.57
N ALA A 4 10.79 -12.23 10.52
CA ALA A 4 11.45 -11.06 9.95
C ALA A 4 10.43 -10.14 9.24
N ALA A 5 9.47 -10.71 8.52
CA ALA A 5 8.38 -9.96 7.91
C ALA A 5 7.50 -9.27 8.96
N THR A 6 7.18 -9.95 10.07
CA THR A 6 6.46 -9.35 11.19
C THR A 6 7.25 -8.21 11.82
N ALA A 7 8.54 -8.39 12.08
CA ALA A 7 9.40 -7.33 12.63
C ALA A 7 9.45 -6.10 11.72
N MET A 8 9.57 -6.29 10.41
CA MET A 8 9.50 -5.21 9.43
C MET A 8 8.14 -4.48 9.47
N LYS A 9 7.03 -5.23 9.51
CA LYS A 9 5.68 -4.67 9.56
C LYS A 9 5.45 -3.84 10.83
N GLU A 10 5.91 -4.31 11.98
CA GLU A 10 5.82 -3.56 13.24
C GLU A 10 6.71 -2.31 13.23
N GLY A 11 7.91 -2.37 12.64
CA GLY A 11 8.77 -1.20 12.48
C GLY A 11 8.13 -0.11 11.61
N LEU A 12 7.50 -0.50 10.49
CA LEU A 12 6.83 0.43 9.58
C LEU A 12 5.62 1.12 10.24
N LYS A 13 4.88 0.45 11.13
CA LYS A 13 3.79 1.09 11.90
C LYS A 13 4.27 2.27 12.73
N VAL A 14 5.49 2.20 13.26
CA VAL A 14 6.09 3.29 14.05
C VAL A 14 6.60 4.41 13.14
N LEU A 15 7.16 4.08 11.98
CA LEU A 15 7.74 5.04 11.04
C LEU A 15 6.70 5.79 10.20
N ASN A 16 5.61 5.14 9.78
CA ASN A 16 4.61 5.71 8.86
C ASN A 16 4.02 7.06 9.31
N PRO A 17 3.65 7.28 10.58
CA PRO A 17 3.15 8.58 11.04
C PRO A 17 4.20 9.70 10.93
N LEU A 18 5.47 9.37 11.09
CA LEU A 18 6.59 10.33 11.04
C LEU A 18 6.94 10.68 9.58
N LEU A 19 6.82 9.72 8.67
CA LEU A 19 6.99 9.95 7.23
C LEU A 19 5.89 10.84 6.64
N LYS A 20 4.69 10.81 7.22
CA LYS A 20 3.54 11.65 6.82
C LYS A 20 3.59 13.08 7.38
N GLN A 21 4.59 13.45 8.18
CA GLN A 21 4.71 14.77 8.83
C GLN A 21 5.36 15.87 7.97
N GLY A 22 5.38 15.72 6.65
CA GLY A 22 5.80 16.79 5.72
C GLY A 22 4.68 17.15 4.76
N ASP A 23 4.58 18.42 4.37
CA ASP A 23 3.80 18.85 3.20
C ASP A 23 4.50 18.30 1.94
N ILE A 24 4.33 17.01 1.68
CA ILE A 24 4.76 16.37 0.44
C ILE A 24 3.58 16.51 -0.52
N GLU A 25 3.69 17.43 -1.48
CA GLU A 25 2.79 17.42 -2.64
C GLU A 25 2.82 16.03 -3.26
N SER A 26 1.64 15.41 -3.38
CA SER A 26 1.58 14.02 -3.79
C SER A 26 2.11 13.86 -5.22
N ALA A 27 3.04 12.92 -5.41
CA ALA A 27 3.56 12.56 -6.74
C ALA A 27 2.50 11.87 -7.64
N GLY A 28 1.34 11.50 -7.06
CA GLY A 28 0.22 10.85 -7.74
C GLY A 28 -0.54 9.89 -6.84
N THR A 29 -1.72 9.47 -7.30
CA THR A 29 -2.53 8.44 -6.62
C THR A 29 -2.21 7.05 -7.19
N VAL A 30 -2.02 6.07 -6.31
CA VAL A 30 -1.82 4.66 -6.68
C VAL A 30 -2.95 3.81 -6.08
N VAL A 31 -3.61 3.03 -6.92
CA VAL A 31 -4.54 1.99 -6.48
C VAL A 31 -3.77 0.66 -6.44
N LEU A 32 -3.67 0.05 -5.26
CA LEU A 32 -2.85 -1.13 -5.00
C LEU A 32 -3.73 -2.28 -4.51
N GLY A 33 -3.40 -3.52 -4.88
CA GLY A 33 -4.12 -4.72 -4.40
C GLY A 33 -3.57 -5.96 -5.09
N THR A 34 -3.85 -7.15 -4.57
CA THR A 34 -3.60 -8.39 -5.33
C THR A 34 -4.79 -8.78 -6.17
N ALA A 35 -4.53 -9.46 -7.29
CA ALA A 35 -5.55 -9.90 -8.21
C ALA A 35 -6.50 -10.93 -7.57
N LYS A 36 -7.68 -11.09 -8.15
CA LYS A 36 -8.65 -12.11 -7.75
C LYS A 36 -8.00 -13.50 -7.71
N GLY A 37 -8.19 -14.22 -6.61
CA GLY A 37 -7.61 -15.53 -6.32
C GLY A 37 -6.22 -15.48 -5.70
N ASP A 38 -5.58 -14.31 -5.60
CA ASP A 38 -4.26 -14.16 -4.99
C ASP A 38 -4.36 -13.58 -3.58
N VAL A 39 -3.89 -14.33 -2.58
CA VAL A 39 -3.91 -13.96 -1.16
C VAL A 39 -2.54 -13.51 -0.63
N HIS A 40 -1.51 -13.48 -1.46
CA HIS A 40 -0.15 -13.15 -1.03
C HIS A 40 0.03 -11.64 -0.84
N ASP A 41 0.17 -11.18 0.41
CA ASP A 41 0.15 -9.75 0.75
C ASP A 41 1.53 -9.13 1.05
N ILE A 42 2.58 -9.94 1.23
CA ILE A 42 3.87 -9.47 1.73
C ILE A 42 4.51 -8.46 0.77
N GLY A 43 4.69 -8.84 -0.51
CA GLY A 43 5.28 -7.95 -1.52
C GLY A 43 4.45 -6.70 -1.74
N LYS A 44 3.12 -6.86 -1.81
CA LYS A 44 2.17 -5.74 -1.89
C LYS A 44 2.35 -4.76 -0.74
N SER A 45 2.39 -5.24 0.49
CA SER A 45 2.50 -4.38 1.68
C SER A 45 3.82 -3.61 1.71
N ILE A 46 4.93 -4.27 1.31
CA ILE A 46 6.25 -3.62 1.20
C ILE A 46 6.21 -2.50 0.16
N VAL A 47 5.69 -2.78 -1.04
CA VAL A 47 5.56 -1.79 -2.12
C VAL A 47 4.64 -0.64 -1.71
N GLY A 48 3.52 -0.92 -1.06
CA GLY A 48 2.59 0.10 -0.57
C GLY A 48 3.26 1.06 0.40
N THR A 49 4.02 0.55 1.38
CA THR A 49 4.75 1.43 2.31
C THR A 49 5.87 2.22 1.62
N MET A 50 6.58 1.62 0.66
CA MET A 50 7.60 2.34 -0.11
C MET A 50 7.01 3.49 -0.94
N LEU A 51 5.83 3.28 -1.54
CA LEU A 51 5.11 4.30 -2.30
C LEU A 51 4.61 5.44 -1.39
N GLU A 52 4.03 5.11 -0.23
CA GLU A 52 3.65 6.12 0.76
C GLU A 52 4.87 6.94 1.22
N ALA A 53 5.99 6.27 1.53
CA ALA A 53 7.23 6.91 1.93
C ALA A 53 7.83 7.80 0.82
N ALA A 54 7.56 7.48 -0.45
CA ALA A 54 7.95 8.27 -1.61
C ALA A 54 6.97 9.41 -1.95
N GLY A 55 5.90 9.61 -1.16
CA GLY A 55 4.95 10.71 -1.34
C GLY A 55 3.73 10.39 -2.23
N PHE A 56 3.47 9.12 -2.54
CA PHE A 56 2.26 8.73 -3.28
C PHE A 56 1.07 8.58 -2.33
N MET A 57 -0.12 8.95 -2.81
CA MET A 57 -1.38 8.61 -2.13
C MET A 57 -1.77 7.17 -2.51
N VAL A 58 -1.56 6.22 -1.61
CA VAL A 58 -1.86 4.80 -1.87
C VAL A 58 -3.26 4.44 -1.36
N THR A 59 -4.10 3.93 -2.24
CA THR A 59 -5.38 3.30 -1.90
C THR A 59 -5.25 1.78 -2.07
N ASP A 60 -5.08 1.07 -0.94
CA ASP A 60 -4.91 -0.38 -0.93
C ASP A 60 -6.27 -1.10 -0.84
N LEU A 61 -6.61 -1.87 -1.88
CA LEU A 61 -7.84 -2.65 -2.01
C LEU A 61 -7.82 -3.98 -1.25
N GLY A 62 -6.66 -4.35 -0.68
CA GLY A 62 -6.46 -5.58 0.07
C GLY A 62 -5.89 -6.70 -0.79
N VAL A 63 -6.33 -7.93 -0.48
CA VAL A 63 -6.04 -9.12 -1.29
C VAL A 63 -7.30 -9.61 -1.98
N ASP A 64 -7.16 -10.46 -3.00
CA ASP A 64 -8.28 -11.06 -3.74
C ASP A 64 -9.24 -9.99 -4.32
N ALA A 65 -8.69 -8.92 -4.89
CA ALA A 65 -9.48 -7.84 -5.46
C ALA A 65 -9.83 -8.14 -6.93
N GLY A 66 -11.12 -8.07 -7.25
CA GLY A 66 -11.62 -8.18 -8.63
C GLY A 66 -11.26 -6.95 -9.48
N PRO A 67 -11.09 -7.12 -10.81
CA PRO A 67 -10.72 -6.02 -11.71
C PRO A 67 -11.71 -4.85 -11.68
N ASP A 68 -12.99 -5.13 -11.48
CA ASP A 68 -14.03 -4.09 -11.39
C ASP A 68 -13.77 -3.13 -10.22
N LYS A 69 -13.30 -3.65 -9.08
CA LYS A 69 -12.97 -2.84 -7.89
C LYS A 69 -11.78 -1.90 -8.15
N PHE A 70 -10.78 -2.37 -8.91
CA PHE A 70 -9.67 -1.51 -9.33
C PHE A 70 -10.14 -0.39 -10.24
N ILE A 71 -10.99 -0.69 -11.23
CA ILE A 71 -11.51 0.29 -12.19
C ILE A 71 -12.41 1.32 -11.50
N GLU A 72 -13.27 0.87 -10.59
CA GLU A 72 -14.16 1.72 -9.81
C GLU A 72 -13.35 2.74 -8.99
N VAL A 73 -12.44 2.26 -8.15
CA VAL A 73 -11.61 3.14 -7.31
C VAL A 73 -10.69 4.03 -8.13
N ALA A 74 -10.16 3.55 -9.26
CA ALA A 74 -9.32 4.36 -10.13
C ALA A 74 -10.09 5.49 -10.84
N LYS A 75 -11.42 5.39 -11.01
CA LYS A 75 -12.26 6.44 -11.58
C LYS A 75 -12.71 7.48 -10.55
N GLU A 76 -12.76 7.10 -9.28
CA GLU A 76 -13.15 7.99 -8.16
C GLU A 76 -12.01 8.88 -7.66
N LYS A 77 -10.77 8.62 -8.09
CA LYS A 77 -9.54 9.30 -7.66
C LYS A 77 -8.98 10.19 -8.77
#